data_AF-B8MFM8-F1
#
_entry.id   AF-B8MFM8-F1
#
_cell.length_a   1.000
_cell.length_b   1.000
_cell.length_c   1.000
_cell.angle_alpha   90.00
_cell.angle_beta   90.00
_cell.angle_gamma   90.00
#
_symmetry.space_group_name_H-M   'P 1'
#
loop_
_entity.id
_entity.type
_entity.pdbx_description
1 polymer ?
#
loop_
_entity_poly.entity_id
_entity_poly.type
_entity_poly.pdbx_seq_one_letter_code
_entity_poly.pdbx_strand_id
1 'polypeptide(L)'
;MAPKGICREFAKSGTCKFKKCKFRHKKDDQMAPHTKENPSLLSNTLSNTEREFRAWKHSIPVNRKAAPTDGRLTSIFQKALQLIDSDVGVRQSVIQALSDESGLRCIQSMTEQNFERMPGSLEEQTFRTQILPLLKTISHADVLQSLILEQSVGTIYNFLFGVGGTRASKLLRFCSEVLMHCNKNESTMEWLEASLVVFSRIVDLNSAALIQESLKDCASQFQLIFTAWVTDHPDNPLHQSRLHLERLFHRFDIGISLPNMTQKKMSKGPRARGAFVFEHDPPGGRHDNDHRDICQIRIMPTFDEISSRRVEYLPTYDPAQWHVNGPHGLLDRNFRLLREDTVGLLRDAIQLEIQPPRTLSNHNPKQRTNVYQGGRIAKLGFHKMDGFQFKFDFP
;
A
#
# COMPACT_ATOMS: atom_id res chain seq x y z
N MET A 1 -63.45 -35.09 -28.75
CA MET A 1 -62.21 -34.29 -28.88
C MET A 1 -61.47 -34.31 -27.56
N ALA A 2 -60.27 -34.89 -27.50
CA ALA A 2 -59.47 -34.94 -26.28
C ALA A 2 -59.02 -33.52 -25.85
N PRO A 3 -58.98 -33.20 -24.55
CA PRO A 3 -58.67 -31.85 -24.08
C PRO A 3 -57.19 -31.50 -24.33
N LYS A 4 -56.95 -30.40 -25.05
CA LYS A 4 -55.61 -29.90 -25.41
C LYS A 4 -54.97 -29.13 -24.25
N GLY A 5 -54.52 -29.82 -23.20
CA GLY A 5 -53.69 -29.22 -22.13
C GLY A 5 -54.44 -28.59 -20.94
N ILE A 6 -53.68 -28.05 -19.96
CA ILE A 6 -54.19 -27.51 -18.69
C ILE A 6 -54.68 -26.07 -18.88
N CYS A 7 -55.83 -25.73 -18.28
CA CYS A 7 -56.36 -24.37 -18.33
C CYS A 7 -55.48 -23.41 -17.53
N ARG A 8 -54.89 -22.42 -18.22
CA ARG A 8 -53.99 -21.43 -17.60
C ARG A 8 -54.70 -20.49 -16.62
N GLU A 9 -55.98 -20.17 -16.87
CA GLU A 9 -56.77 -19.32 -15.97
C GLU A 9 -57.02 -20.07 -14.66
N PHE A 10 -57.49 -21.32 -14.74
CA PHE A 10 -57.68 -22.19 -13.58
C PHE A 10 -56.37 -22.47 -12.83
N ALA A 11 -55.25 -22.67 -13.51
CA ALA A 11 -53.94 -22.88 -12.88
C ALA A 11 -53.43 -21.64 -12.11
N LYS A 12 -53.87 -20.43 -12.47
CA LYS A 12 -53.46 -19.19 -11.81
C LYS A 12 -54.39 -18.77 -10.66
N SER A 13 -55.71 -18.93 -10.83
CA SER A 13 -56.72 -18.41 -9.90
C SER A 13 -57.61 -19.47 -9.27
N GLY A 14 -57.40 -20.76 -9.57
CA GLY A 14 -58.22 -21.87 -9.07
C GLY A 14 -59.66 -21.91 -9.60
N THR A 15 -60.04 -20.98 -10.48
CA THR A 15 -61.38 -20.81 -11.05
C THR A 15 -61.28 -20.41 -12.53
N CYS A 16 -62.18 -20.87 -13.39
CA CYS A 16 -62.23 -20.52 -14.81
C CYS A 16 -63.59 -19.93 -15.18
N LYS A 17 -63.60 -18.83 -15.92
CA LYS A 17 -64.83 -18.08 -16.26
C LYS A 17 -65.60 -18.66 -17.46
N PHE A 18 -65.01 -19.61 -18.19
CA PHE A 18 -65.61 -20.20 -19.38
C PHE A 18 -66.44 -21.45 -19.07
N LYS A 19 -67.77 -21.39 -19.27
CA LYS A 19 -68.71 -22.51 -19.03
C LYS A 19 -68.44 -23.77 -19.87
N LYS A 20 -67.83 -23.65 -21.05
CA LYS A 20 -67.43 -24.78 -21.93
C LYS A 20 -65.94 -24.75 -22.27
N CYS A 21 -65.09 -24.67 -21.25
CA CYS A 21 -63.64 -24.67 -21.42
C CYS A 21 -63.15 -25.99 -22.07
N LYS A 22 -62.30 -25.88 -23.09
CA LYS A 22 -61.72 -27.04 -23.81
C LYS A 22 -60.48 -27.64 -23.12
N PHE A 23 -60.06 -27.06 -21.99
CA PHE A 23 -58.82 -27.36 -21.27
C PHE A 23 -59.12 -28.04 -19.91
N ARG A 24 -58.18 -28.83 -19.39
CA ARG A 24 -58.38 -29.60 -18.14
C ARG A 24 -58.32 -28.69 -16.89
N HIS A 25 -59.25 -28.91 -15.96
CA HIS A 25 -59.34 -28.28 -14.64
C HIS A 25 -59.11 -29.34 -13.54
N LYS A 26 -57.86 -29.80 -13.37
CA LYS A 26 -57.50 -30.80 -12.35
C LYS A 26 -56.82 -30.08 -11.18
N LYS A 27 -57.36 -30.21 -9.97
CA LYS A 27 -56.65 -29.91 -8.72
C LYS A 27 -55.82 -31.15 -8.39
N ASP A 28 -54.52 -31.13 -8.65
CA ASP A 28 -53.60 -32.13 -8.09
C ASP A 28 -53.00 -31.54 -6.82
N ASP A 29 -53.33 -32.13 -5.66
CA ASP A 29 -52.84 -31.73 -4.33
C ASP A 29 -51.38 -32.13 -4.05
N GLN A 30 -50.63 -32.58 -5.06
CA GLN A 30 -49.20 -32.84 -4.92
C GLN A 30 -48.51 -32.54 -6.25
N MET A 31 -47.88 -31.37 -6.35
CA MET A 31 -46.63 -31.12 -7.07
C MET A 31 -46.22 -29.66 -6.90
N ALA A 32 -44.94 -29.48 -6.60
CA ALA A 32 -44.27 -28.29 -6.10
C ALA A 32 -44.65 -26.97 -6.82
N PRO A 33 -44.80 -25.84 -6.10
CA PRO A 33 -44.84 -24.55 -6.76
C PRO A 33 -43.42 -24.20 -7.23
N HIS A 34 -43.22 -24.20 -8.55
CA HIS A 34 -42.35 -23.23 -9.19
C HIS A 34 -42.82 -21.84 -8.77
N THR A 35 -42.16 -21.29 -7.75
CA THR A 35 -42.38 -19.92 -7.33
C THR A 35 -41.92 -19.00 -8.45
N LYS A 36 -42.86 -18.30 -9.05
CA LYS A 36 -42.59 -17.08 -9.80
C LYS A 36 -41.74 -16.19 -8.89
N GLU A 37 -40.58 -15.78 -9.38
CA GLU A 37 -39.75 -14.77 -8.75
C GLU A 37 -40.58 -13.49 -8.61
N ASN A 38 -41.15 -13.29 -7.42
CA ASN A 38 -41.48 -11.96 -6.94
C ASN A 38 -40.13 -11.26 -6.70
N PRO A 39 -39.88 -10.06 -7.26
CA PRO A 39 -38.65 -9.31 -6.99
C PRO A 39 -38.48 -8.86 -5.53
N SER A 40 -39.42 -9.20 -4.65
CA SER A 40 -39.53 -8.68 -3.28
C SER A 40 -39.08 -9.65 -2.17
N LEU A 41 -38.44 -10.79 -2.50
CA LEU A 41 -37.95 -11.75 -1.49
C LEU A 41 -36.43 -11.97 -1.48
N LEU A 42 -35.66 -11.22 -2.27
CA LEU A 42 -34.18 -11.21 -2.24
C LEU A 42 -33.58 -10.36 -1.10
N SER A 43 -34.39 -9.89 -0.14
CA SER A 43 -33.96 -8.96 0.92
C SER A 43 -33.43 -9.63 2.20
N ASN A 44 -33.53 -10.96 2.35
CA ASN A 44 -33.32 -11.59 3.67
C ASN A 44 -32.02 -12.37 3.87
N THR A 45 -31.04 -12.23 2.97
CA THR A 45 -29.70 -12.85 3.11
C THR A 45 -28.57 -11.83 3.14
N LEU A 46 -28.82 -10.60 3.59
CA LEU A 46 -27.73 -9.68 3.90
C LEU A 46 -27.10 -10.10 5.22
N SER A 47 -25.78 -10.35 5.19
CA SER A 47 -24.94 -10.47 6.39
C SER A 47 -25.27 -9.32 7.36
N ASN A 48 -25.24 -9.59 8.67
CA ASN A 48 -25.53 -8.55 9.67
C ASN A 48 -24.65 -7.30 9.46
N THR A 49 -23.41 -7.48 9.01
CA THR A 49 -22.46 -6.41 8.69
C THR A 49 -22.92 -5.52 7.53
N GLU A 50 -23.52 -6.08 6.50
CA GLU A 50 -24.06 -5.35 5.35
C GLU A 50 -25.32 -4.54 5.73
N ARG A 51 -26.14 -5.05 6.66
CA ARG A 51 -27.26 -4.29 7.23
C ARG A 51 -26.77 -3.10 8.06
N GLU A 52 -25.74 -3.31 8.88
CA GLU A 52 -25.12 -2.24 9.65
C GLU A 52 -24.48 -1.17 8.76
N PHE A 53 -23.77 -1.58 7.72
CA PHE A 53 -23.21 -0.67 6.72
C PHE A 53 -24.29 0.18 6.06
N ARG A 54 -25.40 -0.43 5.61
CA ARG A 54 -26.50 0.32 5.02
C ARG A 54 -27.08 1.31 6.01
N ALA A 55 -27.36 0.91 7.25
CA ALA A 55 -27.85 1.82 8.28
C ALA A 55 -26.90 3.01 8.51
N TRP A 56 -25.59 2.73 8.57
CA TRP A 56 -24.55 3.76 8.66
C TRP A 56 -24.54 4.68 7.43
N LYS A 57 -24.61 4.15 6.21
CA LYS A 57 -24.61 4.94 4.98
C LYS A 57 -25.82 5.89 4.93
N HIS A 58 -27.00 5.44 5.36
CA HIS A 58 -28.19 6.30 5.46
C HIS A 58 -28.06 7.39 6.55
N SER A 59 -27.19 7.18 7.54
CA SER A 59 -26.90 8.18 8.57
C SER A 59 -26.06 9.35 8.05
N ILE A 60 -25.39 9.22 6.90
CA ILE A 60 -24.62 10.30 6.28
C ILE A 60 -25.60 11.31 5.65
N PRO A 61 -25.53 12.61 6.01
CA PRO A 61 -26.46 13.61 5.50
C PRO A 61 -26.26 13.85 4.00
N VAL A 62 -27.28 13.51 3.21
CA VAL A 62 -27.34 13.77 1.76
C VAL A 62 -27.71 15.23 1.46
N ASN A 63 -28.44 15.89 2.37
CA ASN A 63 -29.00 17.22 2.12
C ASN A 63 -27.95 18.34 2.24
N ARG A 64 -27.80 19.13 1.18
CA ARG A 64 -26.74 20.13 0.98
C ARG A 64 -26.82 21.35 1.91
N LYS A 65 -27.91 21.55 2.66
CA LYS A 65 -28.22 22.84 3.31
C LYS A 65 -27.88 22.97 4.79
N ALA A 66 -27.66 21.86 5.51
CA ALA A 66 -27.38 21.90 6.94
C ALA A 66 -26.10 21.12 7.25
N ALA A 67 -25.15 21.78 7.91
CA ALA A 67 -23.96 21.11 8.42
C ALA A 67 -24.37 20.02 9.44
N PRO A 68 -23.75 18.83 9.42
CA PRO A 68 -23.98 17.80 10.43
C PRO A 68 -23.68 18.34 11.83
N THR A 69 -24.50 17.94 12.80
CA THR A 69 -24.26 18.23 14.22
C THR A 69 -23.06 17.44 14.73
N ASP A 70 -22.42 17.97 15.77
CA ASP A 70 -21.20 17.40 16.36
C ASP A 70 -21.38 15.93 16.80
N GLY A 71 -22.46 15.63 17.55
CA GLY A 71 -22.77 14.26 17.95
C GLY A 71 -23.04 13.30 16.77
N ARG A 72 -23.49 13.81 15.62
CA ARG A 72 -23.70 13.00 14.42
C ARG A 72 -22.37 12.70 13.73
N LEU A 73 -21.44 13.66 13.67
CA LEU A 73 -20.09 13.45 13.16
C LEU A 73 -19.37 12.36 13.95
N THR A 74 -19.44 12.42 15.29
CA THR A 74 -18.90 11.38 16.18
C THR A 74 -19.42 9.98 15.83
N SER A 75 -20.75 9.83 15.71
CA SER A 75 -21.36 8.54 15.37
C SER A 75 -20.91 8.04 13.99
N ILE A 76 -20.83 8.92 13.00
CA ILE A 76 -20.41 8.56 11.63
C ILE A 76 -18.98 8.02 11.62
N PHE A 77 -18.01 8.74 12.20
CA PHE A 77 -16.60 8.33 12.12
C PHE A 77 -16.28 7.14 13.02
N GLN A 78 -16.87 7.05 14.22
CA GLN A 78 -16.69 5.89 15.08
C GLN A 78 -17.26 4.61 14.44
N LYS A 79 -18.45 4.70 13.84
CA LYS A 79 -19.05 3.55 13.18
C LYS A 79 -18.33 3.19 11.88
N ALA A 80 -17.78 4.17 11.16
CA ALA A 80 -16.90 3.91 10.02
C ALA A 80 -15.70 3.07 10.42
N LEU A 81 -14.99 3.45 11.50
CA LEU A 81 -13.85 2.69 12.00
C LEU A 81 -14.24 1.24 12.37
N GLN A 82 -15.36 1.06 13.07
CA GLN A 82 -15.86 -0.29 13.42
C GLN A 82 -16.15 -1.16 12.19
N LEU A 83 -16.61 -0.56 11.09
CA LEU A 83 -16.96 -1.29 9.88
C LEU A 83 -15.73 -1.65 9.03
N ILE A 84 -14.61 -0.94 9.16
CA ILE A 84 -13.37 -1.24 8.43
C ILE A 84 -12.82 -2.63 8.77
N ASP A 85 -12.94 -3.07 10.02
CA ASP A 85 -12.39 -4.36 10.48
C ASP A 85 -13.31 -5.55 10.17
N SER A 86 -14.50 -5.31 9.58
CA SER A 86 -15.54 -6.33 9.45
C SER A 86 -15.36 -7.24 8.23
N ASP A 87 -15.60 -6.72 7.02
CA ASP A 87 -15.55 -7.44 5.76
C ASP A 87 -14.90 -6.59 4.68
N VAL A 88 -14.20 -7.22 3.74
CA VAL A 88 -13.46 -6.52 2.67
C VAL A 88 -14.40 -5.69 1.79
N GLY A 89 -15.59 -6.21 1.46
CA GLY A 89 -16.59 -5.49 0.65
C GLY A 89 -17.19 -4.31 1.40
N VAL A 90 -17.49 -4.49 2.69
CA VAL A 90 -17.97 -3.40 3.56
C VAL A 90 -16.90 -2.31 3.71
N ARG A 91 -15.64 -2.69 3.97
CA ARG A 91 -14.50 -1.75 4.07
C ARG A 91 -14.37 -0.89 2.82
N GLN A 92 -14.42 -1.52 1.65
CA GLN A 92 -14.35 -0.78 0.39
C GLN A 92 -15.51 0.20 0.27
N SER A 93 -16.72 -0.25 0.59
CA SER A 93 -17.93 0.56 0.51
C SER A 93 -17.94 1.73 1.52
N VAL A 94 -17.33 1.56 2.70
CA VAL A 94 -17.13 2.63 3.70
C VAL A 94 -16.20 3.71 3.15
N ILE A 95 -15.05 3.33 2.63
CA ILE A 95 -14.07 4.29 2.08
C ILE A 95 -14.65 5.02 0.86
N GLN A 96 -15.36 4.31 -0.02
CA GLN A 96 -16.07 4.93 -1.15
C GLN A 96 -17.12 5.94 -0.67
N ALA A 97 -17.95 5.59 0.31
CA ALA A 97 -18.96 6.48 0.86
C ALA A 97 -18.35 7.73 1.54
N LEU A 98 -17.16 7.61 2.16
CA LEU A 98 -16.43 8.75 2.71
C LEU A 98 -15.81 9.64 1.62
N SER A 99 -15.45 9.07 0.47
CA SER A 99 -14.92 9.80 -0.69
C SER A 99 -16.00 10.51 -1.53
N ASP A 100 -17.26 10.14 -1.36
CA ASP A 100 -18.41 10.78 -2.03
C ASP A 100 -18.69 12.19 -1.47
N GLU A 101 -19.43 13.02 -2.23
CA GLU A 101 -19.75 14.42 -1.88
C GLU A 101 -20.26 14.59 -0.43
N SER A 102 -21.15 13.71 0.02
CA SER A 102 -21.72 13.75 1.37
C SER A 102 -20.70 13.37 2.46
N GLY A 103 -19.85 12.37 2.20
CA GLY A 103 -18.77 11.98 3.10
C GLY A 103 -17.73 13.09 3.24
N LEU A 104 -17.33 13.69 2.12
CA LEU A 104 -16.41 14.83 2.11
C LEU A 104 -16.98 16.03 2.86
N ARG A 105 -18.30 16.28 2.82
CA ARG A 105 -18.93 17.32 3.66
C ARG A 105 -18.84 17.03 5.16
N CYS A 106 -18.98 15.77 5.57
CA CYS A 106 -18.77 15.38 6.95
C CYS A 106 -17.32 15.65 7.38
N ILE A 107 -16.35 15.25 6.54
CA ILE A 107 -14.92 15.54 6.76
C ILE A 107 -14.68 17.05 6.82
N GLN A 108 -15.30 17.81 5.91
CA GLN A 108 -15.20 19.27 5.87
C GLN A 108 -15.67 19.88 7.20
N SER A 109 -16.89 19.53 7.62
CA SER A 109 -17.49 20.04 8.86
C SER A 109 -16.67 19.71 10.09
N MET A 110 -15.99 18.55 10.10
CA MET A 110 -15.03 18.18 11.15
C MET A 110 -13.75 19.03 11.11
N THR A 111 -13.15 19.22 9.93
CA THR A 111 -11.89 19.98 9.80
C THR A 111 -12.07 21.51 9.93
N GLU A 112 -13.28 22.01 9.70
CA GLU A 112 -13.58 23.44 9.73
C GLU A 112 -14.09 23.92 11.10
N GLN A 113 -14.21 23.03 12.10
CA GLN A 113 -14.53 23.42 13.48
C GLN A 113 -13.54 24.46 14.03
N ASN A 114 -14.00 25.31 14.95
CA ASN A 114 -13.16 26.34 15.56
C ASN A 114 -12.30 25.75 16.68
N PHE A 115 -11.21 25.07 16.31
CA PHE A 115 -10.25 24.48 17.24
C PHE A 115 -9.73 25.48 18.28
N GLU A 116 -9.36 26.71 17.85
CA GLU A 116 -8.75 27.76 18.70
C GLU A 116 -9.62 28.24 19.88
N ARG A 117 -10.94 28.00 19.85
CA ARG A 117 -11.87 28.43 20.91
C ARG A 117 -12.32 27.28 21.81
N MET A 118 -11.81 26.07 21.59
CA MET A 118 -12.22 24.92 22.38
C MET A 118 -11.46 24.88 23.72
N PRO A 119 -12.13 24.59 24.84
CA PRO A 119 -11.45 24.31 26.09
C PRO A 119 -10.71 22.95 25.99
N GLY A 120 -9.54 22.83 26.61
CA GLY A 120 -8.66 21.66 26.46
C GLY A 120 -9.30 20.29 26.74
N SER A 121 -10.28 20.20 27.65
CA SER A 121 -11.02 18.95 27.88
C SER A 121 -11.90 18.54 26.70
N LEU A 122 -12.46 19.52 25.99
CA LEU A 122 -13.26 19.30 24.78
C LEU A 122 -12.36 19.02 23.57
N GLU A 123 -11.14 19.56 23.54
CA GLU A 123 -10.16 19.30 22.47
C GLU A 123 -9.79 17.81 22.42
N GLU A 124 -9.37 17.22 23.55
CA GLU A 124 -9.04 15.80 23.62
C GLU A 124 -10.27 14.93 23.28
N GLN A 125 -11.45 15.29 23.80
CA GLN A 125 -12.68 14.55 23.50
C GLN A 125 -13.02 14.59 22.01
N THR A 126 -12.95 15.76 21.38
CA THR A 126 -13.23 15.94 19.94
C THR A 126 -12.22 15.16 19.09
N PHE A 127 -10.94 15.23 19.47
CA PHE A 127 -9.89 14.44 18.84
C PHE A 127 -10.20 12.94 18.91
N ARG A 128 -10.49 12.40 20.10
CA ARG A 128 -10.74 10.96 20.30
C ARG A 128 -12.01 10.46 19.65
N THR A 129 -13.06 11.27 19.63
CA THR A 129 -14.39 10.84 19.20
C THR A 129 -14.66 11.08 17.72
N GLN A 130 -13.99 12.04 17.08
CA GLN A 130 -14.23 12.40 15.69
C GLN A 130 -12.99 12.24 14.81
N ILE A 131 -11.89 12.89 15.19
CA ILE A 131 -10.70 12.99 14.33
C ILE A 131 -9.97 11.65 14.27
N LEU A 132 -9.62 11.09 15.42
CA LEU A 132 -8.86 9.84 15.52
C LEU A 132 -9.56 8.67 14.81
N PRO A 133 -10.89 8.45 14.94
CA PRO A 133 -11.58 7.42 14.18
C PRO A 133 -11.46 7.61 12.67
N LEU A 134 -11.58 8.83 12.16
CA LEU A 134 -11.35 9.12 10.74
C LEU A 134 -9.89 8.81 10.34
N LEU A 135 -8.92 9.29 11.12
CA LEU A 135 -7.50 9.05 10.85
C LEU A 135 -7.19 7.55 10.78
N LYS A 136 -7.64 6.77 11.77
CA LYS A 136 -7.48 5.30 11.79
C LYS A 136 -8.20 4.60 10.62
N THR A 137 -9.39 5.07 10.25
CA THR A 137 -10.16 4.53 9.12
C THR A 137 -9.38 4.66 7.80
N ILE A 138 -8.82 5.84 7.54
CA ILE A 138 -8.13 6.12 6.26
C ILE A 138 -6.67 5.66 6.26
N SER A 139 -6.05 5.47 7.43
CA SER A 139 -4.68 4.95 7.58
C SER A 139 -4.60 3.43 7.75
N HIS A 140 -5.74 2.72 7.76
CA HIS A 140 -5.77 1.28 7.92
C HIS A 140 -4.94 0.56 6.85
N ALA A 141 -4.15 -0.44 7.24
CA ALA A 141 -3.20 -1.13 6.36
C ALA A 141 -3.85 -1.68 5.07
N ASP A 142 -4.97 -2.39 5.20
CA ASP A 142 -5.72 -2.94 4.06
C ASP A 142 -6.35 -1.86 3.17
N VAL A 143 -6.58 -0.66 3.69
CA VAL A 143 -7.08 0.47 2.89
C VAL A 143 -5.94 1.05 2.06
N LEU A 144 -4.76 1.23 2.66
CA LEU A 144 -3.58 1.78 2.00
C LEU A 144 -2.97 0.83 0.96
N GLN A 145 -3.06 -0.49 1.16
CA GLN A 145 -2.54 -1.50 0.23
C GLN A 145 -3.53 -1.87 -0.89
N SER A 146 -4.78 -1.40 -0.82
CA SER A 146 -5.81 -1.75 -1.78
C SER A 146 -5.77 -0.87 -3.03
N LEU A 147 -5.45 -1.49 -4.17
CA LEU A 147 -5.48 -0.84 -5.49
C LEU A 147 -6.88 -0.37 -5.88
N ILE A 148 -7.93 -1.09 -5.45
CA ILE A 148 -9.33 -0.73 -5.76
C ILE A 148 -9.71 0.60 -5.09
N LEU A 149 -9.12 0.90 -3.94
CA LEU A 149 -9.42 2.09 -3.16
C LEU A 149 -8.50 3.26 -3.46
N GLU A 150 -7.50 3.10 -4.33
CA GLU A 150 -6.51 4.12 -4.63
C GLU A 150 -7.13 5.47 -5.00
N GLN A 151 -8.15 5.46 -5.87
CA GLN A 151 -8.86 6.68 -6.27
C GLN A 151 -9.64 7.30 -5.11
N SER A 152 -10.46 6.52 -4.40
CA SER A 152 -11.26 7.02 -3.26
C SER A 152 -10.38 7.57 -2.14
N VAL A 153 -9.30 6.87 -1.80
CA VAL A 153 -8.32 7.28 -0.78
C VAL A 153 -7.58 8.53 -1.23
N GLY A 154 -7.17 8.60 -2.50
CA GLY A 154 -6.57 9.79 -3.11
C GLY A 154 -7.50 11.00 -3.03
N THR A 155 -8.79 10.83 -3.33
CA THR A 155 -9.80 11.89 -3.17
C THR A 155 -9.88 12.39 -1.74
N ILE A 156 -9.89 11.50 -0.74
CA ILE A 156 -9.94 11.90 0.67
C ILE A 156 -8.69 12.67 1.08
N TYR A 157 -7.49 12.18 0.75
CA TYR A 157 -6.25 12.86 1.14
C TYR A 157 -6.05 14.21 0.43
N ASN A 158 -6.40 14.31 -0.85
CA ASN A 158 -6.38 15.58 -1.58
C ASN A 158 -7.43 16.55 -1.04
N PHE A 159 -8.58 16.03 -0.60
CA PHE A 159 -9.56 16.84 0.10
C PHE A 159 -9.00 17.33 1.45
N LEU A 160 -8.38 16.46 2.26
CA LEU A 160 -7.77 16.85 3.53
C LEU A 160 -6.65 17.88 3.35
N PHE A 161 -5.89 17.82 2.27
CA PHE A 161 -4.92 18.85 1.90
C PHE A 161 -5.59 20.23 1.79
N GLY A 162 -6.66 20.32 1.00
CA GLY A 162 -7.38 21.57 0.76
C GLY A 162 -6.58 22.59 -0.06
N VAL A 163 -7.18 23.76 -0.30
CA VAL A 163 -6.54 24.80 -1.11
C VAL A 163 -5.29 25.31 -0.40
N GLY A 164 -4.13 25.17 -1.03
CA GLY A 164 -2.84 25.61 -0.49
C GLY A 164 -2.43 24.92 0.83
N GLY A 165 -2.95 23.73 1.13
CA GLY A 165 -2.63 23.01 2.36
C GLY A 165 -3.30 23.57 3.63
N THR A 166 -4.20 24.54 3.50
CA THR A 166 -4.85 25.23 4.63
C THR A 166 -5.65 24.30 5.54
N ARG A 167 -6.37 23.33 4.96
CA ARG A 167 -7.15 22.36 5.73
C ARG A 167 -6.23 21.38 6.45
N ALA A 168 -5.20 20.89 5.77
CA ALA A 168 -4.23 19.98 6.37
C ALA A 168 -3.46 20.64 7.52
N SER A 169 -2.97 21.87 7.34
CA SER A 169 -2.21 22.56 8.39
C SER A 169 -3.06 22.83 9.62
N LYS A 170 -4.33 23.25 9.45
CA LYS A 170 -5.27 23.44 10.57
C LYS A 170 -5.52 22.13 11.33
N LEU A 171 -5.80 21.04 10.61
CA LEU A 171 -6.05 19.72 11.20
C LEU A 171 -4.82 19.19 11.93
N LEU A 172 -3.65 19.22 11.28
CA LEU A 172 -2.40 18.67 11.82
C LEU A 172 -1.90 19.46 13.04
N ARG A 173 -2.06 20.79 13.01
CA ARG A 173 -1.75 21.64 14.17
C ARG A 173 -2.61 21.25 15.36
N PHE A 174 -3.93 21.12 15.18
CA PHE A 174 -4.82 20.64 16.24
C PHE A 174 -4.42 19.27 16.79
N CYS A 175 -4.12 18.30 15.92
CA CYS A 175 -3.63 16.99 16.34
C CYS A 175 -2.35 17.10 17.19
N SER A 176 -1.39 17.94 16.77
CA SER A 176 -0.14 18.14 17.50
C SER A 176 -0.36 18.81 18.86
N GLU A 177 -1.27 19.78 18.96
CA GLU A 177 -1.61 20.46 20.21
C GLU A 177 -2.22 19.50 21.23
N VAL A 178 -3.17 18.65 20.80
CA VAL A 178 -3.74 17.62 21.68
C VAL A 178 -2.68 16.65 22.15
N LEU A 179 -1.81 16.18 21.25
CA LEU A 179 -0.75 15.23 21.59
C LEU A 179 0.32 15.83 22.52
N MET A 180 0.65 17.12 22.40
CA MET A 180 1.59 17.79 23.31
C MET A 180 1.13 17.80 24.77
N HIS A 181 -0.18 17.84 25.02
CA HIS A 181 -0.75 17.88 26.37
C HIS A 181 -1.07 16.50 26.94
N CYS A 182 -0.89 15.43 26.15
CA CYS A 182 -1.18 14.07 26.55
C CYS A 182 0.01 13.41 27.26
N ASN A 183 -0.29 12.60 28.28
CA ASN A 183 0.73 11.74 28.91
C ASN A 183 1.07 10.56 27.98
N LYS A 184 2.34 10.14 28.01
CA LYS A 184 2.82 8.99 27.24
C LYS A 184 2.17 7.70 27.77
N ASN A 185 1.36 7.06 26.94
CA ASN A 185 0.82 5.72 27.16
C ASN A 185 0.66 5.00 25.81
N GLU A 186 0.35 3.71 25.82
CA GLU A 186 0.20 2.90 24.61
C GLU A 186 -0.86 3.48 23.65
N SER A 187 -1.97 3.99 24.19
CA SER A 187 -3.02 4.61 23.37
C SER A 187 -2.56 5.89 22.67
N THR A 188 -1.80 6.76 23.33
CA THR A 188 -1.33 8.02 22.74
C THR A 188 -0.24 7.80 21.71
N MET A 189 0.50 6.69 21.80
CA MET A 189 1.41 6.24 20.73
C MET A 189 0.66 5.90 19.44
N GLU A 190 -0.46 5.18 19.53
CA GLU A 190 -1.31 4.90 18.36
C GLU A 190 -1.91 6.17 17.76
N TRP A 191 -2.21 7.18 18.59
CA TRP A 191 -2.75 8.47 18.12
C TRP A 191 -1.71 9.24 17.33
N LEU A 192 -0.46 9.23 17.82
CA LEU A 192 0.68 9.80 17.11
C LEU A 192 0.92 9.09 15.79
N GLU A 193 0.91 7.75 15.78
CA GLU A 193 1.11 6.95 14.58
C GLU A 193 0.04 7.25 13.52
N ALA A 194 -1.25 7.16 13.88
CA ALA A 194 -2.34 7.44 12.94
C ALA A 194 -2.27 8.86 12.35
N SER A 195 -1.88 9.85 13.18
CA SER A 195 -1.69 11.23 12.73
C SER A 195 -0.53 11.36 11.74
N LEU A 196 0.59 10.70 12.01
CA LEU A 196 1.79 10.73 11.16
C LEU A 196 1.60 9.97 9.85
N VAL A 197 0.89 8.85 9.85
CA VAL A 197 0.54 8.12 8.62
C VAL A 197 -0.28 9.03 7.71
N VAL A 198 -1.34 9.65 8.24
CA VAL A 198 -2.19 10.56 7.46
C VAL A 198 -1.39 11.77 6.96
N PHE A 199 -0.54 12.36 7.80
CA PHE A 199 0.32 13.47 7.39
C PHE A 199 1.26 13.06 6.25
N SER A 200 1.98 11.95 6.40
CA SER A 200 2.85 11.40 5.36
C SER A 200 2.08 11.20 4.05
N ARG A 201 0.86 10.65 4.10
CA ARG A 201 0.03 10.41 2.91
C ARG A 201 -0.45 11.69 2.24
N ILE A 202 -0.85 12.71 3.01
CA ILE A 202 -1.22 14.02 2.47
C ILE A 202 -0.06 14.61 1.68
N VAL A 203 1.15 14.60 2.25
CA VAL A 203 2.35 15.12 1.58
C VAL A 203 2.73 14.25 0.38
N ASP A 204 2.64 12.92 0.51
CA ASP A 204 2.96 11.97 -0.56
C ASP A 204 2.15 12.23 -1.84
N LEU A 205 0.85 12.50 -1.67
CA LEU A 205 -0.11 12.66 -2.77
C LEU A 205 -0.22 14.09 -3.30
N ASN A 206 0.28 15.10 -2.57
CA ASN A 206 0.15 16.51 -2.95
C ASN A 206 1.54 17.14 -3.08
N SER A 207 2.08 17.24 -4.31
CA SER A 207 3.39 17.87 -4.57
C SER A 207 3.44 19.34 -4.12
N ALA A 208 2.31 20.05 -4.18
CA ALA A 208 2.17 21.41 -3.68
C ALA A 208 2.33 21.52 -2.16
N ALA A 209 2.31 20.42 -1.40
CA ALA A 209 2.57 20.42 0.04
C ALA A 209 4.01 20.83 0.37
N LEU A 210 4.97 20.53 -0.52
CA LEU A 210 6.41 20.74 -0.27
C LEU A 210 6.80 22.21 -0.11
N ILE A 211 6.03 23.10 -0.74
CA ILE A 211 6.23 24.55 -0.67
C ILE A 211 5.47 25.22 0.49
N GLN A 212 4.62 24.49 1.22
CA GLN A 212 3.83 25.07 2.31
C GLN A 212 4.61 25.10 3.62
N GLU A 213 5.03 26.28 4.04
CA GLU A 213 5.74 26.50 5.32
C GLU A 213 4.92 26.02 6.52
N SER A 214 3.60 26.25 6.52
CA SER A 214 2.72 25.80 7.60
C SER A 214 2.72 24.28 7.84
N LEU A 215 2.97 23.48 6.80
CA LEU A 215 3.12 22.02 6.93
C LEU A 215 4.51 21.65 7.44
N LYS A 216 5.55 22.39 7.06
CA LYS A 216 6.91 22.24 7.63
C LYS A 216 6.91 22.51 9.14
N ASP A 217 6.16 23.52 9.57
CA ASP A 217 5.97 23.82 10.99
C ASP A 217 5.28 22.66 11.71
N CYS A 218 4.21 22.11 11.13
CA CYS A 218 3.53 20.94 11.68
C CYS A 218 4.49 19.75 11.83
N ALA A 219 5.33 19.45 10.82
CA ALA A 219 6.33 18.38 10.90
C ALA A 219 7.31 18.59 12.06
N SER A 220 7.74 19.84 12.27
CA SER A 220 8.60 20.23 13.38
C SER A 220 7.92 20.03 14.74
N GLN A 221 6.62 20.35 14.87
CA GLN A 221 5.86 20.09 16.10
C GLN A 221 5.75 18.59 16.40
N PHE A 222 5.41 17.77 15.42
CA PHE A 222 5.36 16.32 15.60
C PHE A 222 6.72 15.72 15.97
N GLN A 223 7.82 16.29 15.46
CA GLN A 223 9.18 15.90 15.85
C GLN A 223 9.49 16.22 17.32
N LEU A 224 9.06 17.39 17.81
CA LEU A 224 9.25 17.76 19.22
C LEU A 224 8.53 16.77 20.13
N ILE A 225 7.27 16.44 19.81
CA ILE A 225 6.48 15.44 20.54
C ILE A 225 7.17 14.07 20.52
N PHE A 226 7.56 13.60 19.34
CA PHE A 226 8.24 12.32 19.18
C PHE A 226 9.55 12.26 19.97
N THR A 227 10.35 13.34 19.91
CA THR A 227 11.61 13.44 20.64
C THR A 227 11.40 13.34 22.15
N ALA A 228 10.45 14.12 22.69
CA ALA A 228 10.11 14.10 24.11
C ALA A 228 9.68 12.70 24.57
N TRP A 229 8.94 11.97 23.74
CA TRP A 229 8.44 10.64 24.10
C TRP A 229 9.50 9.54 23.94
N VAL A 230 10.45 9.68 23.02
CA VAL A 230 11.53 8.69 22.79
C VAL A 230 12.66 8.79 23.80
N THR A 231 12.98 9.98 24.31
CA THR A 231 14.03 10.17 25.33
C THR A 231 13.78 9.39 26.62
N ASP A 232 12.54 8.98 26.89
CA ASP A 232 12.20 8.32 28.14
C ASP A 232 12.50 6.80 28.16
N HIS A 233 12.51 6.07 27.03
CA HIS A 233 12.71 4.59 27.01
C HIS A 233 13.30 4.09 25.67
N PRO A 234 14.57 3.64 25.61
CA PRO A 234 15.28 3.31 24.37
C PRO A 234 14.92 1.96 23.72
N ASP A 235 14.26 1.05 24.45
CA ASP A 235 13.86 -0.27 23.96
C ASP A 235 12.48 -0.22 23.28
N ASN A 236 12.46 0.39 22.09
CA ASN A 236 11.47 0.27 21.00
C ASN A 236 9.95 0.41 21.30
N PRO A 237 9.36 1.62 21.17
CA PRO A 237 7.90 1.75 21.05
C PRO A 237 7.34 2.50 19.82
N LEU A 238 8.14 3.11 18.93
CA LEU A 238 7.61 4.03 17.88
C LEU A 238 8.30 3.91 16.51
N HIS A 239 8.67 2.69 16.10
CA HIS A 239 9.40 2.48 14.84
C HIS A 239 8.65 3.03 13.61
N GLN A 240 7.32 2.84 13.53
CA GLN A 240 6.53 3.32 12.39
C GLN A 240 6.38 4.85 12.38
N SER A 241 6.06 5.44 13.54
CA SER A 241 6.03 6.90 13.70
C SER A 241 7.36 7.56 13.30
N ARG A 242 8.48 6.93 13.66
CA ARG A 242 9.82 7.38 13.24
C ARG A 242 9.97 7.37 11.73
N LEU A 243 9.62 6.28 11.06
CA LEU A 243 9.74 6.13 9.62
C LEU A 243 8.92 7.20 8.87
N HIS A 244 7.70 7.48 9.34
CA HIS A 244 6.86 8.52 8.76
C HIS A 244 7.45 9.93 8.96
N LEU A 245 8.01 10.22 10.13
CA LEU A 245 8.69 11.48 10.39
C LEU A 245 9.94 11.66 9.52
N GLU A 246 10.81 10.65 9.45
CA GLU A 246 12.01 10.67 8.60
C GLU A 246 11.63 10.91 7.14
N ARG A 247 10.58 10.25 6.65
CA ARG A 247 10.06 10.47 5.29
C ARG A 247 9.55 11.90 5.09
N LEU A 248 8.80 12.46 6.05
CA LEU A 248 8.30 13.83 5.97
C LEU A 248 9.44 14.85 5.90
N PHE A 249 10.45 14.73 6.77
CA PHE A 249 11.61 15.62 6.77
C PHE A 249 12.43 15.51 5.49
N HIS A 250 12.63 14.28 5.01
CA HIS A 250 13.30 14.06 3.73
C HIS A 250 12.55 14.72 2.58
N ARG A 251 11.21 14.63 2.54
CA ARG A 251 10.40 15.24 1.49
C ARG A 251 10.39 16.77 1.55
N PHE A 252 10.44 17.37 2.73
CA PHE A 252 10.47 18.82 2.87
C PHE A 252 11.85 19.46 2.62
N ASP A 253 12.86 18.66 2.26
CA ASP A 253 14.29 19.05 2.24
C ASP A 253 14.76 19.62 3.59
N ILE A 254 14.07 19.25 4.67
CA ILE A 254 14.41 19.67 6.01
C ILE A 254 15.39 18.62 6.56
N GLY A 255 16.68 18.91 6.42
CA GLY A 255 17.78 18.07 6.93
C GLY A 255 17.90 18.09 8.46
N ILE A 256 16.83 17.82 9.20
CA ILE A 256 16.88 17.71 10.66
C ILE A 256 17.19 16.27 11.03
N SER A 257 18.37 16.07 11.61
CA SER A 257 18.73 14.82 12.27
C SER A 257 17.90 14.68 13.55
N LEU A 258 16.93 13.77 13.54
CA LEU A 258 16.20 13.36 14.74
C LEU A 258 17.21 12.91 15.82
N PRO A 259 16.99 13.29 17.10
CA PRO A 259 17.89 12.95 18.19
C PRO A 259 17.84 11.44 18.50
N ASN A 260 18.67 10.72 17.75
CA ASN A 260 19.59 9.68 18.19
C ASN A 260 20.70 9.46 17.15
N MET A 261 20.84 10.39 16.19
CA MET A 261 22.03 10.49 15.36
C MET A 261 23.09 11.22 16.18
N THR A 262 24.05 10.48 16.74
CA THR A 262 25.32 11.06 17.12
C THR A 262 25.98 11.59 15.85
N GLN A 263 25.69 12.84 15.49
CA GLN A 263 26.46 13.60 14.53
C GLN A 263 27.84 13.86 15.14
N LYS A 264 28.70 12.85 15.12
CA LYS A 264 30.12 13.09 15.29
C LYS A 264 30.60 13.65 13.95
N LYS A 265 30.84 14.96 13.92
CA LYS A 265 31.74 15.57 12.93
C LYS A 265 33.02 14.71 12.91
N MET A 266 33.17 13.86 11.91
CA MET A 266 34.42 13.14 11.70
C MET A 266 35.26 13.95 10.74
N SER A 267 36.08 14.80 11.35
CA SER A 267 37.47 14.94 10.96
C SER A 267 38.06 13.56 10.65
N LYS A 268 38.88 13.55 9.60
CA LYS A 268 39.67 12.43 9.09
C LYS A 268 40.22 11.53 10.22
N GLY A 269 39.89 10.24 10.18
CA GLY A 269 40.51 9.20 11.01
C GLY A 269 39.59 8.00 11.27
N PRO A 270 40.00 6.77 10.93
CA PRO A 270 39.12 5.59 11.00
C PRO A 270 39.12 5.00 12.41
N ARG A 271 37.96 4.97 13.08
CA ARG A 271 37.66 3.94 14.11
C ARG A 271 36.17 3.62 14.17
N ALA A 272 35.89 2.35 13.92
CA ALA A 272 34.61 1.68 13.92
C ALA A 272 33.82 1.81 15.24
N ARG A 273 32.50 1.93 15.12
CA ARG A 273 31.52 1.54 16.14
C ARG A 273 30.41 0.78 15.43
N GLY A 274 30.21 -0.47 15.85
CA GLY A 274 29.35 -1.45 15.20
C GLY A 274 27.87 -1.09 15.28
N ALA A 275 27.35 -0.55 14.19
CA ALA A 275 26.09 -1.02 13.66
C ALA A 275 26.43 -2.20 12.74
N PHE A 276 25.61 -3.25 12.71
CA PHE A 276 25.65 -4.24 11.63
C PHE A 276 25.16 -3.56 10.34
N VAL A 277 25.87 -2.54 9.88
CA VAL A 277 25.84 -2.11 8.49
C VAL A 277 26.56 -3.24 7.79
N PHE A 278 25.82 -4.06 7.02
CA PHE A 278 26.48 -4.79 5.97
C PHE A 278 27.12 -3.71 5.09
N GLU A 279 28.42 -3.53 5.23
CA GLU A 279 29.22 -2.63 4.42
C GLU A 279 29.08 -3.17 2.99
N HIS A 280 28.12 -2.62 2.24
CA HIS A 280 27.86 -3.08 0.90
C HIS A 280 28.97 -2.49 0.04
N ASP A 281 29.91 -3.35 -0.35
CA ASP A 281 31.02 -2.95 -1.22
C ASP A 281 30.44 -2.16 -2.41
N PRO A 282 30.92 -0.94 -2.69
CA PRO A 282 30.45 -0.20 -3.87
C PRO A 282 30.76 -1.01 -5.14
N PRO A 283 30.09 -0.72 -6.28
CA PRO A 283 30.42 -1.38 -7.54
C PRO A 283 31.88 -1.08 -7.91
N GLY A 284 32.55 -2.04 -8.55
CA GLY A 284 33.94 -1.93 -8.95
C GLY A 284 34.88 -2.96 -8.31
N GLY A 285 35.65 -3.68 -9.15
CA GLY A 285 36.84 -4.42 -8.72
C GLY A 285 36.61 -5.83 -8.19
N ARG A 286 35.43 -6.41 -8.38
CA ARG A 286 35.19 -7.85 -8.13
C ARG A 286 35.74 -8.74 -9.24
N HIS A 287 35.62 -8.31 -10.48
CA HIS A 287 36.09 -8.96 -11.71
C HIS A 287 36.26 -7.91 -12.81
N ASP A 288 36.74 -8.34 -13.99
CA ASP A 288 37.00 -7.48 -15.15
C ASP A 288 35.77 -6.73 -15.67
N ASN A 289 34.56 -7.26 -15.42
CA ASN A 289 33.29 -6.66 -15.82
C ASN A 289 32.54 -5.91 -14.70
N ASP A 290 33.13 -5.78 -13.51
CA ASP A 290 32.57 -5.02 -12.40
C ASP A 290 33.07 -3.57 -12.45
N HIS A 291 32.26 -2.69 -13.03
CA HIS A 291 32.56 -1.27 -13.18
C HIS A 291 31.56 -0.39 -12.43
N ARG A 292 32.04 0.78 -11.97
CA ARG A 292 31.19 1.83 -11.39
C ARG A 292 30.25 2.45 -12.42
N ASP A 293 30.77 2.73 -13.60
CA ASP A 293 29.98 3.23 -14.73
C ASP A 293 29.31 2.08 -15.48
N ILE A 294 27.98 2.10 -15.56
CA ILE A 294 27.19 1.10 -16.30
C ILE A 294 27.54 1.04 -17.79
N CYS A 295 28.03 2.13 -18.39
CA CYS A 295 28.37 2.17 -19.81
C CYS A 295 29.57 1.29 -20.16
N GLN A 296 30.38 0.92 -19.15
CA GLN A 296 31.54 0.04 -19.32
C GLN A 296 31.20 -1.43 -19.09
N ILE A 297 30.02 -1.72 -18.53
CA ILE A 297 29.60 -3.09 -18.20
C ILE A 297 29.13 -3.80 -19.47
N ARG A 298 29.73 -4.94 -19.77
CA ARG A 298 29.30 -5.82 -20.87
C ARG A 298 28.02 -6.54 -20.49
N ILE A 299 27.08 -6.60 -21.44
CA ILE A 299 25.80 -7.30 -21.26
C ILE A 299 26.04 -8.77 -20.93
N MET A 300 26.78 -9.50 -21.78
CA MET A 300 27.15 -10.89 -21.53
C MET A 300 28.21 -11.01 -20.43
N PRO A 301 28.17 -12.07 -19.61
CA PRO A 301 29.12 -12.25 -18.53
C PRO A 301 30.49 -12.63 -19.10
N THR A 302 31.55 -12.13 -18.48
CA THR A 302 32.93 -12.49 -18.83
C THR A 302 33.32 -13.78 -18.12
N PHE A 303 34.43 -14.39 -18.56
CA PHE A 303 34.94 -15.59 -17.90
C PHE A 303 35.34 -15.32 -16.44
N ASP A 304 35.95 -14.17 -16.17
CA ASP A 304 36.33 -13.76 -14.81
C ASP A 304 35.11 -13.47 -13.93
N GLU A 305 34.04 -12.90 -14.48
CA GLU A 305 32.75 -12.74 -13.80
C GLU A 305 32.14 -14.10 -13.43
N ILE A 306 32.08 -15.05 -14.36
CA ILE A 306 31.57 -16.41 -14.11
C ILE A 306 32.44 -17.14 -13.07
N SER A 307 33.75 -16.91 -13.08
CA SER A 307 34.68 -17.56 -12.16
C SER A 307 34.73 -16.91 -10.77
N SER A 308 34.21 -15.68 -10.63
CA SER A 308 34.22 -14.91 -9.39
C SER A 308 33.33 -15.55 -8.33
N ARG A 309 33.87 -15.73 -7.12
CA ARG A 309 33.12 -16.19 -5.94
C ARG A 309 32.56 -15.04 -5.09
N ARG A 310 32.87 -13.79 -5.45
CA ARG A 310 32.36 -12.62 -4.76
C ARG A 310 30.93 -12.36 -5.21
N VAL A 311 30.06 -12.04 -4.26
CA VAL A 311 28.67 -11.66 -4.54
C VAL A 311 28.65 -10.36 -5.34
N GLU A 312 27.80 -10.32 -6.37
CA GLU A 312 27.61 -9.14 -7.19
C GLU A 312 27.11 -7.94 -6.39
N TYR A 313 27.46 -6.75 -6.88
CA TYR A 313 26.84 -5.54 -6.39
C TYR A 313 25.38 -5.47 -6.88
N LEU A 314 24.44 -5.54 -5.94
CA LEU A 314 23.05 -5.25 -6.21
C LEU A 314 22.65 -3.93 -5.55
N PRO A 315 22.04 -3.00 -6.30
CA PRO A 315 21.58 -1.76 -5.71
C PRO A 315 20.61 -1.99 -4.56
N THR A 316 20.85 -1.30 -3.44
CA THR A 316 19.99 -1.38 -2.27
C THR A 316 18.79 -0.43 -2.40
N TYR A 317 17.72 -0.74 -1.66
CA TYR A 317 16.52 0.10 -1.62
C TYR A 317 16.78 1.45 -0.92
N ASP A 318 17.69 1.45 0.06
CA ASP A 318 18.05 2.63 0.85
C ASP A 318 18.77 3.69 0.00
N PRO A 319 18.18 4.89 -0.19
CA PRO A 319 18.82 5.98 -0.93
C PRO A 319 20.17 6.44 -0.38
N ALA A 320 20.41 6.27 0.92
CA ALA A 320 21.69 6.64 1.53
C ALA A 320 22.86 5.75 1.08
N GLN A 321 22.55 4.56 0.56
CA GLN A 321 23.53 3.56 0.13
C GLN A 321 23.69 3.51 -1.40
N TRP A 322 23.00 4.40 -2.13
CA TRP A 322 23.07 4.42 -3.58
C TRP A 322 24.46 4.85 -4.06
N HIS A 323 25.00 4.06 -4.98
CA HIS A 323 26.24 4.40 -5.65
C HIS A 323 26.11 5.72 -6.45
N VAL A 324 24.97 5.90 -7.14
CA VAL A 324 24.65 7.08 -7.93
C VAL A 324 23.24 7.57 -7.55
N ASN A 325 23.12 8.89 -7.33
CA ASN A 325 21.86 9.53 -6.91
C ASN A 325 21.07 10.10 -8.10
N GLY A 326 19.79 10.42 -7.87
CA GLY A 326 18.93 11.10 -8.85
C GLY A 326 18.54 10.26 -10.06
N PRO A 327 18.13 10.89 -11.18
CA PRO A 327 17.66 10.18 -12.38
C PRO A 327 18.71 9.26 -13.02
N HIS A 328 19.98 9.66 -13.04
CA HIS A 328 21.09 8.81 -13.51
C HIS A 328 21.27 7.59 -12.61
N GLY A 329 21.07 7.76 -11.30
CA GLY A 329 21.03 6.67 -10.33
C GLY A 329 19.88 5.70 -10.60
N LEU A 330 18.69 6.19 -10.95
CA LEU A 330 17.57 5.32 -11.31
C LEU A 330 17.92 4.44 -12.52
N LEU A 331 18.59 4.98 -13.53
CA LEU A 331 19.04 4.19 -14.68
C LEU A 331 20.10 3.16 -14.30
N ASP A 332 21.11 3.55 -13.50
CA ASP A 332 22.15 2.64 -13.00
C ASP A 332 21.54 1.45 -12.24
N ARG A 333 20.60 1.73 -11.32
CA ARG A 333 19.97 0.68 -10.52
C ARG A 333 19.15 -0.28 -11.38
N ASN A 334 18.29 0.27 -12.25
CA ASN A 334 17.44 -0.55 -13.11
C ASN A 334 18.26 -1.39 -14.09
N PHE A 335 19.35 -0.84 -14.64
CA PHE A 335 20.25 -1.61 -15.50
C PHE A 335 20.86 -2.80 -14.75
N ARG A 336 21.43 -2.56 -13.56
CA ARG A 336 22.08 -3.61 -12.76
C ARG A 336 21.09 -4.69 -12.32
N LEU A 337 19.91 -4.29 -11.84
CA LEU A 337 18.85 -5.23 -11.43
C LEU A 337 18.35 -6.07 -12.62
N LEU A 338 18.06 -5.43 -13.76
CA LEU A 338 17.60 -6.14 -14.95
C LEU A 338 18.65 -7.12 -15.47
N ARG A 339 19.94 -6.73 -15.45
CA ARG A 339 21.03 -7.61 -15.85
C ARG A 339 21.17 -8.80 -14.90
N GLU A 340 21.03 -8.60 -13.60
CA GLU A 340 21.08 -9.71 -12.63
C GLU A 340 19.91 -10.69 -12.82
N ASP A 341 18.70 -10.18 -13.01
CA ASP A 341 17.50 -11.02 -13.24
C ASP A 341 17.56 -11.82 -14.56
N THR A 342 18.32 -11.35 -15.55
CA THR A 342 18.40 -11.97 -16.88
C THR A 342 19.71 -12.74 -17.09
N VAL A 343 20.83 -12.03 -17.03
CA VAL A 343 22.18 -12.55 -17.30
C VAL A 343 22.77 -13.22 -16.06
N GLY A 344 22.44 -12.75 -14.84
CA GLY A 344 22.91 -13.37 -13.60
C GLY A 344 22.50 -14.85 -13.50
N LEU A 345 21.29 -15.20 -13.94
CA LEU A 345 20.84 -16.59 -14.04
C LEU A 345 21.73 -17.46 -14.95
N LEU A 346 22.17 -16.90 -16.09
CA LEU A 346 23.07 -17.59 -17.01
C LEU A 346 24.46 -17.76 -16.38
N ARG A 347 25.00 -16.70 -15.76
CA ARG A 347 26.29 -16.73 -15.05
C ARG A 347 26.29 -17.82 -13.99
N ASP A 348 25.28 -17.84 -13.12
CA ASP A 348 25.18 -18.79 -12.00
C ASP A 348 25.04 -20.24 -12.49
N ALA A 349 24.24 -20.46 -13.55
CA ALA A 349 24.08 -21.79 -14.16
C ALA A 349 25.41 -22.32 -14.73
N ILE A 350 26.18 -21.47 -15.42
CA ILE A 350 27.50 -21.86 -15.95
C ILE A 350 28.50 -22.08 -14.80
N GLN A 351 28.49 -21.22 -13.78
CA GLN A 351 29.40 -21.32 -12.65
C GLN A 351 29.21 -22.64 -11.88
N LEU A 352 27.96 -23.07 -11.68
CA LEU A 352 27.64 -24.35 -11.02
C LEU A 352 28.28 -25.54 -11.75
N GLU A 353 28.27 -25.52 -13.08
CA GLU A 353 28.82 -26.60 -13.91
C GLU A 353 30.35 -26.58 -13.96
N ILE A 354 30.96 -25.38 -13.98
CA ILE A 354 32.43 -25.24 -13.98
C ILE A 354 33.02 -25.54 -12.60
N GLN A 355 32.33 -25.13 -11.53
CA GLN A 355 32.78 -25.27 -10.13
C GLN A 355 31.71 -25.97 -9.28
N PRO A 356 31.52 -27.29 -9.44
CA PRO A 356 30.54 -28.03 -8.67
C PRO A 356 30.85 -27.94 -7.16
N PRO A 357 29.87 -27.61 -6.31
CA PRO A 357 30.09 -27.48 -4.87
C PRO A 357 30.50 -28.83 -4.27
N ARG A 358 31.50 -28.81 -3.36
CA ARG A 358 32.04 -30.01 -2.70
C ARG A 358 31.05 -30.70 -1.76
N THR A 359 29.96 -30.04 -1.41
CA THR A 359 28.87 -30.56 -0.59
C THR A 359 27.58 -30.48 -1.40
N LEU A 360 26.79 -31.56 -1.39
CA LEU A 360 25.47 -31.65 -2.02
C LEU A 360 24.49 -30.70 -1.30
N SER A 361 24.61 -29.41 -1.59
CA SER A 361 23.60 -28.42 -1.25
C SER A 361 22.44 -28.61 -2.20
N ASN A 362 21.22 -28.72 -1.65
CA ASN A 362 19.94 -28.66 -2.38
C ASN A 362 19.75 -27.26 -3.01
N HIS A 363 20.65 -26.85 -3.90
CA HIS A 363 20.39 -25.75 -4.79
C HIS A 363 19.44 -26.27 -5.85
N ASN A 364 18.14 -26.01 -5.67
CA ASN A 364 17.18 -26.16 -6.76
C ASN A 364 17.60 -25.19 -7.87
N PRO A 365 18.12 -25.66 -9.01
CA PRO A 365 18.42 -24.75 -10.10
C PRO A 365 17.09 -24.13 -10.53
N LYS A 366 17.01 -22.79 -10.45
CA LYS A 366 15.81 -22.04 -10.87
C LYS A 366 15.50 -22.26 -12.36
N GLN A 367 16.44 -22.82 -13.13
CA GLN A 367 16.36 -23.02 -14.57
C GLN A 367 16.87 -24.40 -14.98
N ARG A 368 16.18 -25.04 -15.93
CA ARG A 368 16.56 -26.35 -16.46
C ARG A 368 17.75 -26.20 -17.41
N THR A 369 18.91 -26.71 -17.01
CA THR A 369 20.13 -26.73 -17.84
C THR A 369 20.34 -28.13 -18.42
N ASN A 370 20.62 -28.22 -19.72
CA ASN A 370 21.03 -29.46 -20.36
C ASN A 370 22.55 -29.43 -20.56
N VAL A 371 23.26 -30.29 -19.84
CA VAL A 371 24.72 -30.36 -19.85
C VAL A 371 25.15 -31.54 -20.71
N TYR A 372 26.02 -31.27 -21.68
CA TYR A 372 26.56 -32.28 -22.57
C TYR A 372 28.08 -32.37 -22.38
N GLN A 373 28.55 -33.52 -21.88
CA GLN A 373 29.96 -33.73 -21.59
C GLN A 373 30.73 -34.23 -22.82
N GLY A 374 32.03 -33.90 -22.89
CA GLY A 374 32.91 -34.35 -23.98
C GLY A 374 32.66 -33.69 -25.33
N GLY A 375 31.85 -32.63 -25.35
CA GLY A 375 31.57 -31.84 -26.54
C GLY A 375 32.84 -31.26 -27.17
N ARG A 376 33.01 -31.42 -28.48
CA ARG A 376 34.11 -30.81 -29.23
C ARG A 376 33.61 -30.08 -30.46
N ILE A 377 34.25 -28.97 -30.76
CA ILE A 377 34.04 -28.26 -32.02
C ILE A 377 34.78 -29.06 -33.10
N ALA A 378 34.01 -29.74 -33.96
CA ALA A 378 34.55 -30.58 -35.02
C ALA A 378 34.95 -29.76 -36.26
N LYS A 379 34.23 -28.67 -36.52
CA LYS A 379 34.50 -27.80 -37.68
C LYS A 379 34.04 -26.37 -37.39
N LEU A 380 34.83 -25.41 -37.83
CA LEU A 380 34.47 -23.98 -37.88
C LEU A 380 34.35 -23.58 -39.35
N GLY A 381 33.38 -22.72 -39.66
CA GLY A 381 33.14 -22.23 -41.01
C GLY A 381 32.48 -20.87 -41.00
N PHE A 382 32.62 -20.14 -42.10
CA PHE A 382 31.95 -18.87 -42.31
C PHE A 382 31.16 -18.94 -43.61
N HIS A 383 29.84 -18.85 -43.50
CA HIS A 383 28.95 -18.81 -44.65
C HIS A 383 28.56 -17.36 -44.96
N LYS A 384 28.61 -16.98 -46.24
CA LYS A 384 28.40 -15.59 -46.65
C LYS A 384 27.01 -15.05 -46.29
N MET A 385 26.01 -15.91 -46.20
CA MET A 385 24.63 -15.54 -45.86
C MET A 385 24.28 -15.79 -44.38
N ASP A 386 24.77 -16.88 -43.80
CA ASP A 386 24.37 -17.31 -42.44
C ASP A 386 25.39 -16.92 -41.36
N GLY A 387 26.51 -16.31 -41.76
CA GLY A 387 27.57 -15.90 -40.86
C GLY A 387 28.41 -17.05 -40.32
N PHE A 388 28.82 -16.94 -39.07
CA PHE A 388 29.72 -17.89 -38.42
C PHE A 388 28.98 -19.18 -38.03
N GLN A 389 29.49 -20.31 -38.47
CA GLN A 389 28.92 -21.63 -38.20
C GLN A 389 29.97 -22.52 -37.54
N PHE A 390 29.53 -23.36 -36.60
CA PHE A 390 30.37 -24.39 -36.01
C PHE A 390 29.61 -25.70 -35.91
N LYS A 391 30.30 -26.80 -36.18
CA LYS A 391 29.79 -28.16 -35.99
C LYS A 391 30.23 -28.64 -34.62
N PHE A 392 29.26 -29.04 -33.81
CA PHE A 392 29.49 -29.62 -32.49
C PHE A 392 29.31 -31.13 -32.56
N ASP A 393 30.32 -31.88 -32.16
CA ASP A 393 30.26 -33.34 -32.04
C ASP A 393 30.30 -33.71 -30.55
N PHE A 394 29.53 -34.73 -30.17
CA PHE A 394 29.54 -35.35 -28.84
C PHE A 394 30.09 -36.78 -28.98
N PRO A 395 30.71 -37.36 -27.93
CA PRO A 395 31.21 -38.73 -27.94
C PRO A 395 30.11 -39.78 -28.08
#